data_AF-A0A6J6ZYM2-F1
#
_entry.id   AF-A0A6J6ZYM2-F1
#
_cell.length_a   1.000
_cell.length_b   1.000
_cell.length_c   1.000
_cell.angle_alpha   90.00
_cell.angle_beta   90.00
_cell.angle_gamma   90.00
#
_symmetry.space_group_name_H-M   'P 1'
#
loop_
_entity.id
_entity.type
_entity.pdbx_description
1 polymer ?
#
loop_
_entity_poly.entity_id
_entity_poly.type
_entity_poly.pdbx_seq_one_letter_code
_entity_poly.pdbx_strand_id
1 'polypeptide(L)' 'MIPKVESCVHAVRGGVRRAHILDGRIPHVLLLEVFTDEGIGTMVS' A
#
# COMPACT_ATOMS: atom_id res chain seq x y z
N MET A 1 -7.16 -10.89 -4.88
CA MET A 1 -5.98 -9.98 -4.91
C MET A 1 -5.76 -9.31 -6.26
N ILE A 2 -6.05 -9.98 -7.39
CA ILE A 2 -5.82 -9.48 -8.75
C ILE A 2 -6.24 -8.02 -8.98
N PRO A 3 -7.50 -7.60 -8.75
CA PRO A 3 -7.91 -6.22 -9.08
C PRO A 3 -7.23 -5.15 -8.21
N LYS A 4 -6.83 -5.48 -6.97
CA LYS A 4 -6.09 -4.55 -6.11
C LYS A 4 -4.69 -4.29 -6.66
N VAL A 5 -4.01 -5.34 -7.10
CA VAL A 5 -2.67 -5.25 -7.68
C VAL A 5 -2.72 -4.49 -9.00
N GLU A 6 -3.68 -4.78 -9.88
CA GLU A 6 -3.86 -4.06 -11.14
C GLU A 6 -4.09 -2.55 -10.92
N SER A 7 -4.91 -2.19 -9.93
CA SER A 7 -5.13 -0.79 -9.55
C SER A 7 -3.86 -0.10 -9.04
N CYS A 8 -3.08 -0.78 -8.18
CA CYS A 8 -1.82 -0.22 -7.67
C CYS A 8 -0.80 -0.03 -8.80
N VAL A 9 -0.67 -1.01 -9.69
CA VAL A 9 0.22 -0.93 -10.86
C VAL A 9 -0.21 0.20 -11.80
N HIS A 10 -1.51 0.34 -12.06
CA HIS A 10 -2.03 1.43 -12.88
C HIS A 10 -1.72 2.80 -12.26
N ALA A 11 -1.95 2.98 -10.95
CA ALA A 11 -1.68 4.22 -10.25
C ALA A 11 -0.19 4.62 -10.30
N VAL A 12 0.69 3.67 -10.02
CA VAL A 12 2.15 3.89 -10.06
C VAL A 12 2.62 4.25 -11.47
N ARG A 13 2.16 3.52 -12.49
CA ARG A 13 2.42 3.86 -13.90
C ARG A 13 1.85 5.22 -14.31
N GLY A 14 0.80 5.68 -13.65
CA GLY A 14 0.20 7.01 -13.82
C GLY A 14 0.92 8.15 -13.10
N GLY A 15 2.04 7.89 -12.41
CA GLY A 15 2.85 8.90 -11.74
C GLY A 15 2.69 8.99 -10.23
N VAL A 16 1.90 8.10 -9.61
CA VAL A 16 1.86 7.97 -8.16
C VAL A 16 3.18 7.36 -7.68
N ARG A 17 3.87 8.02 -6.74
CA ARG A 17 5.20 7.56 -6.27
C ARG A 17 5.20 6.18 -5.63
N ARG A 18 4.17 5.85 -4.85
CA ARG A 18 4.03 4.60 -4.12
C ARG A 18 2.55 4.28 -3.88
N ALA A 19 2.18 3.01 -3.99
CA ALA A 19 0.88 2.48 -3.61
C ALA A 19 1.05 1.36 -2.57
N HIS A 20 0.20 1.32 -1.55
CA HIS A 20 0.36 0.42 -0.41
C HIS A 20 -0.91 -0.42 -0.23
N ILE A 21 -0.76 -1.74 -0.10
CA ILE A 21 -1.83 -2.70 0.20
C ILE A 21 -1.66 -3.14 1.65
N LEU A 22 -2.62 -2.77 2.50
CA LEU A 22 -2.58 -2.97 3.94
C LEU A 22 -3.63 -3.99 4.41
N ASP A 23 -3.35 -4.67 5.53
CA ASP A 23 -4.35 -5.48 6.24
C ASP A 23 -5.20 -4.60 7.16
N GLY A 24 -6.41 -4.28 6.71
CA GLY A 24 -7.35 -3.42 7.44
C GLY A 24 -7.85 -3.98 8.78
N ARG A 25 -7.52 -5.23 9.15
CA ARG A 25 -7.85 -5.81 10.45
C ARG A 25 -6.90 -5.37 11.57
N ILE A 26 -5.72 -4.87 11.20
CA ILE A 26 -4.73 -4.39 12.16
C ILE A 26 -5.19 -3.01 12.67
N PRO A 27 -5.35 -2.82 13.99
CA PRO A 27 -5.68 -1.51 14.55
C PRO A 27 -4.64 -0.47 14.15
N HIS A 28 -5.11 0.70 13.72
CA HIS A 28 -4.24 1.82 13.33
C HIS A 28 -3.27 1.51 12.18
N VAL A 29 -3.55 0.53 11.31
CA VAL A 29 -2.66 0.12 10.21
C VAL A 29 -2.18 1.28 9.32
N LEU A 30 -3.01 2.30 9.12
CA LEU A 30 -2.62 3.49 8.36
C LEU A 30 -1.55 4.32 9.08
N LEU A 31 -1.69 4.52 10.39
CA LEU A 31 -0.72 5.28 11.18
C LEU A 31 0.59 4.53 11.25
N LEU A 32 0.52 3.22 11.48
CA LEU A 32 1.70 2.39 11.53
C LEU A 32 2.46 2.47 10.17
N GLU A 33 1.78 2.36 9.03
CA GLU A 33 2.46 2.38 7.71
C GLU A 33 3.10 3.73 7.40
N VAL A 34 2.52 4.83 7.88
CA VAL A 34 3.01 6.19 7.61
C VAL A 34 4.10 6.62 8.58
N PHE A 35 4.07 6.12 9.82
CA PHE A 35 4.93 6.59 10.91
C PHE A 35 5.95 5.56 11.39
N THR A 36 6.04 4.39 10.75
CA THR A 36 7.08 3.38 11.04
C THR A 36 7.70 2.85 9.76
N ASP A 37 8.96 2.40 9.87
CA ASP A 37 9.70 1.76 8.77
C ASP A 37 9.56 0.22 8.78
N GLU A 38 8.70 -0.34 9.64
CA GLU A 38 8.56 -1.80 9.79
C GLU A 38 7.96 -2.49 8.55
N GLY A 39 7.26 -1.75 7.67
CA GLY A 39 6.68 -2.30 6.43
C GLY A 39 5.62 -3.37 6.71
N ILE A 40 4.42 -2.93 7.08
CA ILE A 40 3.30 -3.77 7.58
C ILE A 40 2.35 -4.23 6.48
N GLY A 41 2.72 -4.01 5.22
CA GLY A 41 1.94 -4.42 4.07
C GLY A 41 2.80 -4.61 2.83
N THR A 42 2.14 -4.60 1.67
CA THR A 42 2.83 -4.67 0.38
C THR A 42 2.89 -3.30 -0.26
N MET A 43 4.11 -2.81 -0.52
CA MET A 43 4.34 -1.57 -1.26
C MET A 43 4.62 -1.87 -2.74
N VAL A 44 4.02 -1.08 -3.62
CA VAL A 44 4.26 -1.05 -5.07
C VAL A 44 4.82 0.33 -5.41
N SER A 45 5.92 0.37 -6.17
CA SER A 45 6.65 1.59 -6.56
C SER A 45 7.12 1.53 -8.00
#